data_AF-A0A0F0FXF1-F1
#
_entry.id   AF-A0A0F0FXF1-F1
#
_cell.length_a   1.000
_cell.length_b   1.000
_cell.length_c   1.000
_cell.angle_alpha   90.00
_cell.angle_beta   90.00
_cell.angle_gamma   90.00
#
_symmetry.space_group_name_H-M   'P 1'
#
loop_
_entity.id
_entity.type
_entity.pdbx_description
1 polymer ?
#
loop_
_entity_poly.entity_id
_entity_poly.type
_entity_poly.pdbx_seq_one_letter_code
_entity_poly.pdbx_strand_id
1 'polypeptide(L)'
;MESNKRAGYYEFKAYTEPLTNGKHQGFVLVRHHTLAGTLQTVFRAGRPSMEETEAFAMAETRVADLMELIGSGRLPPSSRAHPG
;
A
#
# COMPACT_ATOMS: atom_id res chain seq x y z
N MET A 1 15.55 18.16 -20.17
CA MET A 1 15.53 18.28 -18.69
C MET A 1 14.79 17.07 -18.14
N GLU A 2 15.48 15.94 -18.02
CA GLU A 2 14.87 14.68 -17.59
C GLU A 2 14.96 14.51 -16.06
N SER A 3 13.80 14.46 -15.42
CA SER A 3 13.45 13.47 -14.40
C SER A 3 14.36 13.29 -13.17
N ASN A 4 14.90 14.35 -12.57
CA ASN A 4 15.44 14.28 -11.19
C ASN A 4 14.38 14.04 -10.09
N LYS A 5 13.08 13.94 -10.44
CA LYS A 5 11.97 13.72 -9.47
C LYS A 5 11.86 12.29 -8.94
N ARG A 6 12.71 11.35 -9.40
CA ARG A 6 12.63 9.91 -9.09
C ARG A 6 13.83 9.33 -8.35
N ALA A 7 14.77 10.17 -7.88
CA ALA A 7 15.88 9.68 -7.05
C ALA A 7 15.34 9.26 -5.66
N GLY A 8 15.10 7.96 -5.50
CA GLY A 8 14.56 7.38 -4.27
C GLY A 8 14.32 5.87 -4.40
N TYR A 9 13.94 5.24 -3.28
CA TYR A 9 13.52 3.84 -3.25
C TYR A 9 12.17 3.70 -2.56
N TYR A 10 11.46 2.62 -2.89
CA TYR A 10 10.16 2.30 -2.31
C TYR A 10 10.29 1.17 -1.28
N GLU A 11 9.66 1.33 -0.12
CA GLU A 11 9.42 0.27 0.87
C GLU A 11 7.94 -0.11 0.82
N PHE A 12 7.66 -1.42 0.82
CA PHE A 12 6.31 -1.98 0.86
C PHE A 12 6.18 -2.87 2.09
N LYS A 13 5.10 -2.70 2.86
CA LYS A 13 4.77 -3.54 4.02
C LYS A 13 3.31 -3.97 3.94
N ALA A 14 3.07 -5.28 3.80
CA ALA A 14 1.75 -5.87 3.95
C ALA A 14 1.46 -6.09 5.44
N TYR A 15 0.22 -5.81 5.85
CA TYR A 15 -0.26 -6.06 7.22
C TYR A 15 -1.78 -6.20 7.22
N THR A 16 -2.31 -6.70 8.33
CA THR A 16 -3.74 -6.79 8.59
C THR A 16 -4.12 -5.84 9.73
N GLU A 17 -5.33 -5.28 9.68
CA GLU A 17 -5.93 -4.60 10.82
C GLU A 17 -7.22 -5.33 11.23
N PRO A 18 -7.42 -5.59 12.53
CA PRO A 18 -8.65 -6.17 13.04
C PRO A 18 -9.80 -5.17 12.91
N LEU A 19 -10.97 -5.69 12.54
CA LEU A 19 -12.23 -4.95 12.49
C LEU A 19 -13.04 -5.23 13.75
N THR A 20 -13.98 -4.34 14.08
CA THR A 20 -14.86 -4.44 15.26
C THR A 20 -15.70 -5.72 15.33
N ASN A 21 -15.84 -6.46 14.23
CA ASN A 21 -16.56 -7.72 14.14
C ASN A 21 -15.68 -8.98 14.28
N GLY A 22 -14.41 -8.84 14.68
CA GLY A 22 -13.47 -9.97 14.81
C GLY A 22 -12.91 -10.50 13.49
N LYS A 23 -13.22 -9.84 12.36
CA LYS A 23 -12.61 -10.10 11.05
C LYS A 23 -11.41 -9.19 10.81
N HIS A 24 -10.69 -9.42 9.71
CA HIS A 24 -9.52 -8.65 9.34
C HIS A 24 -9.72 -7.97 7.98
N GLN A 25 -9.01 -6.86 7.78
CA GLN A 25 -8.84 -6.20 6.49
C GLN A 25 -7.34 -6.12 6.18
N GLY A 26 -6.97 -6.49 4.95
CA GLY A 26 -5.60 -6.38 4.47
C GLY A 26 -5.26 -4.96 4.05
N PHE A 27 -4.01 -4.55 4.27
CA PHE A 27 -3.47 -3.26 3.88
C PHE A 27 -2.03 -3.37 3.39
N VAL A 28 -1.63 -2.43 2.53
CA VAL A 28 -0.26 -2.23 2.10
C VAL A 28 0.17 -0.80 2.42
N LEU A 29 1.19 -0.67 3.25
CA LEU A 29 1.90 0.57 3.49
C LEU A 29 3.01 0.71 2.44
N VAL A 30 2.96 1.81 1.68
CA VAL A 30 3.99 2.19 0.70
C VAL A 30 4.70 3.44 1.18
N ARG A 31 6.02 3.39 1.26
CA ARG A 31 6.87 4.55 1.57
C ARG A 31 7.84 4.81 0.43
N HIS A 32 7.89 6.04 -0.03
CA HIS A 32 8.87 6.50 -1.01
C HIS A 32 9.90 7.37 -0.30
N HIS A 33 11.11 6.86 -0.17
CA HIS A 33 12.24 7.56 0.45
C HIS A 33 13.00 8.32 -0.64
N THR A 34 12.97 9.65 -0.56
CA THR A 34 13.66 10.56 -1.48
C THR A 34 14.68 11.40 -0.72
N LEU A 35 15.53 12.11 -1.46
CA LEU A 35 16.45 13.10 -0.87
C LEU A 35 15.73 14.22 -0.11
N ALA A 36 14.49 14.56 -0.49
CA ALA A 36 13.70 15.62 0.15
C ALA A 36 12.89 15.13 1.36
N GLY A 37 12.86 13.83 1.63
CA GLY A 37 12.09 13.22 2.71
C GLY A 37 11.35 11.96 2.30
N THR A 38 10.45 11.48 3.17
CA THR A 38 9.68 10.25 2.98
C THR A 38 8.21 10.56 2.75
N LEU A 39 7.65 10.09 1.64
CA LEU A 39 6.22 10.12 1.38
C LEU A 39 5.60 8.76 1.74
N GLN A 40 4.49 8.76 2.45
CA GLN A 40 3.80 7.55 2.88
C GLN A 40 2.38 7.49 2.31
N THR A 41 1.94 6.31 1.89
CA THR A 41 0.57 6.04 1.43
C THR A 41 0.14 4.65 1.87
N VAL A 42 -1.14 4.49 2.22
CA VAL A 42 -1.73 3.21 2.61
C VAL A 42 -2.78 2.81 1.59
N PHE A 43 -2.75 1.56 1.14
CA PHE A 43 -3.71 0.97 0.22
C PHE A 43 -4.48 -0.15 0.90
N ARG A 44 -5.80 -0.16 0.75
CA ARG A 44 -6.65 -1.28 1.18
C ARG A 44 -6.46 -2.46 0.22
N ALA A 45 -6.43 -3.67 0.76
CA ALA A 45 -6.31 -4.92 0.01
C ALA A 45 -7.47 -5.87 0.37
N GLY A 46 -8.35 -6.11 -0.59
CA GLY A 46 -9.52 -6.99 -0.43
C GLY A 46 -10.70 -6.36 0.34
N ARG A 47 -11.63 -7.20 0.82
CA ARG A 47 -12.90 -6.78 1.45
C ARG A 47 -12.83 -6.78 2.99
N PRO A 48 -13.59 -5.89 3.67
CA PRO A 48 -13.62 -5.82 5.12
C PRO A 48 -14.57 -6.88 5.66
N SER A 49 -14.11 -8.13 5.81
CA SER A 49 -14.78 -9.26 6.49
C SER A 49 -14.01 -10.58 6.32
N MET A 50 -12.71 -10.54 6.01
CA MET A 50 -11.94 -11.74 5.70
C MET A 50 -11.31 -12.35 6.96
N GLU A 51 -10.97 -13.63 6.90
CA GLU A 51 -10.07 -14.23 7.88
C GLU A 51 -8.68 -13.58 7.80
N GLU A 52 -7.93 -13.58 8.89
CA GLU A 52 -6.63 -12.91 8.97
C GLU A 52 -5.66 -13.37 7.87
N THR A 53 -5.54 -14.69 7.69
CA THR A 53 -4.66 -15.30 6.68
C THR A 53 -5.05 -14.90 5.26
N GLU A 54 -6.34 -14.86 4.95
CA GLU A 54 -6.83 -14.43 3.63
C GLU A 54 -6.61 -12.93 3.42
N ALA A 55 -6.84 -12.12 4.45
CA ALA A 55 -6.58 -10.69 4.41
C ALA A 55 -5.10 -10.37 4.17
N PHE A 56 -4.20 -11.14 4.80
CA PHE A 56 -2.76 -10.99 4.60
C PHE A 56 -2.34 -11.43 3.19
N ALA A 57 -2.81 -12.59 2.71
CA ALA A 57 -2.50 -13.06 1.35
C ALA A 57 -2.97 -12.07 0.26
N MET A 58 -4.12 -11.43 0.47
CA MET A 58 -4.60 -10.35 -0.39
C MET A 58 -3.70 -9.10 -0.33
N ALA A 59 -3.20 -8.75 0.86
CA ALA A 59 -2.24 -7.66 1.02
C ALA A 59 -0.92 -7.95 0.28
N GLU A 60 -0.38 -9.17 0.38
CA GLU A 60 0.82 -9.59 -0.36
C GLU A 60 0.61 -9.53 -1.87
N THR A 61 -0.51 -10.04 -2.36
CA THR A 61 -0.86 -9.94 -3.79
C THR A 61 -0.89 -8.47 -4.23
N ARG A 62 -1.46 -7.60 -3.39
CA ARG A 62 -1.55 -6.18 -3.69
C ARG A 62 -0.20 -5.47 -3.72
N VAL A 63 0.81 -5.97 -2.99
CA VAL A 63 2.19 -5.46 -3.08
C VAL A 63 2.72 -5.64 -4.50
N ALA A 64 2.54 -6.83 -5.10
CA ALA A 64 3.01 -7.12 -6.45
C ALA A 64 2.39 -6.16 -7.49
N ASP A 65 1.07 -5.98 -7.45
CA ASP A 65 0.37 -5.03 -8.33
C ASP A 65 0.93 -3.59 -8.21
N LEU A 66 1.18 -3.14 -6.97
CA LEU A 66 1.66 -1.79 -6.70
C LEU A 66 3.10 -1.60 -7.20
N MET A 67 3.95 -2.62 -7.10
CA MET A 67 5.29 -2.60 -7.67
C MET A 67 5.24 -2.45 -9.20
N GLU A 68 4.38 -3.20 -9.89
CA GLU A 68 4.20 -3.09 -11.35
C GLU A 68 3.70 -1.70 -11.75
N LEU A 69 2.70 -1.18 -11.04
CA LEU A 69 2.15 0.15 -11.29
C LEU A 69 3.22 1.26 -11.12
N ILE A 70 3.99 1.22 -10.03
CA ILE A 70 5.07 2.17 -9.78
C ILE A 70 6.17 2.05 -10.84
N GLY A 71 6.55 0.82 -11.22
CA GLY A 71 7.49 0.54 -12.31
C GLY A 71 7.05 1.17 -13.63
N SER A 72 5.75 1.11 -13.93
CA SER A 72 5.15 1.73 -15.13
C SER A 72 4.99 3.26 -15.06
N GLY A 73 5.33 3.89 -13.93
CA GLY A 73 5.16 5.34 -13.73
C GLY A 73 3.77 5.79 -13.32
N ARG A 74 2.91 4.84 -12.95
CA ARG A 74 1.55 5.11 -12.48
C ARG A 74 1.48 4.84 -10.99
N LEU A 75 1.55 5.90 -10.18
CA LEU A 75 1.21 5.77 -8.76
C LEU A 75 -0.31 5.85 -8.63
N PRO A 76 -0.98 4.80 -8.11
CA PRO A 76 -2.40 4.91 -7.81
C PRO A 76 -2.60 6.06 -6.81
N PRO A 77 -3.63 6.90 -6.99
CA PRO A 77 -3.89 7.99 -6.08
C PRO A 77 -4.01 7.42 -4.67
N SER A 78 -3.34 8.05 -3.71
CA SER A 78 -3.47 7.70 -2.30
C SER A 78 -4.94 7.76 -1.95
N SER A 79 -5.59 6.62 -1.79
CA SER A 79 -6.93 6.58 -1.23
C SER A 79 -6.75 7.10 0.18
N ARG A 80 -7.12 8.36 0.43
CA ARG A 80 -7.36 8.85 1.79
C ARG A 80 -8.39 7.91 2.37
N ALA A 81 -7.94 6.88 3.07
CA ALA A 81 -8.80 6.15 3.99
C ALA A 81 -9.26 7.23 4.97
N HIS A 82 -10.51 7.67 4.81
CA HIS A 82 -11.18 8.46 5.83
C HIS A 82 -11.04 7.67 7.14
N PRO A 83 -10.45 8.26 8.20
CA PRO A 83 -10.74 7.79 9.54
C PRO A 83 -12.23 8.10 9.76
N GLY A 84 -13.04 7.06 9.70
CA GLY A 84 -14.41 7.06 10.22
C GLY A 84 -14.39 6.49 11.62
#